data_AF-A0A2V4TN54-F1
#
_entry.id   AF-A0A2V4TN54-F1
#
_cell.length_a   1.000
_cell.length_b   1.000
_cell.length_c   1.000
_cell.angle_alpha   90.00
_cell.angle_beta   90.00
_cell.angle_gamma   90.00
#
_symmetry.space_group_name_H-M   'P 1'
#
loop_
_entity.id
_entity.type
_entity.pdbx_description
1 polymer ?
#
loop_
_entity_poly.entity_id
_entity_poly.type
_entity_poly.pdbx_seq_one_letter_code
_entity_poly.pdbx_strand_id
1 'polypeptide(L)'
;MKTLHCASFALLATALALAGHDASGSVPRSEDTPAGLFAVLDYVVAPAEPTSAQSAAALREAGVEQETIKARIVEAWFYRLRADPAVAVAMPGGAAGLEARLRDDAARERLIRGGIARLTPQDRLAYFTLLAKYMGRAARGDCQGMASVQDIGQSISIGSMSDADTAEYFSLLYRVVIRSVLAAPVRLPTPVAYEQALRHLDDAVNATLAGDPQSVARLERVTNGGPGATMADICWASAVLMRSTAAMSGPDRDALLLYMLGEDAPARASAPEPAHAP
;
A
#
# COMPACT_ATOMS: atom_id res chain seq x y z
N MET A 1 -17.18 -19.35 22.58
CA MET A 1 -16.27 -18.99 21.47
C MET A 1 -16.14 -17.49 21.49
N LYS A 2 -14.95 -16.95 21.84
CA LYS A 2 -14.69 -15.51 21.79
C LYS A 2 -14.47 -15.15 20.32
N THR A 3 -15.33 -14.29 19.79
CA THR A 3 -15.27 -13.79 18.43
C THR A 3 -14.08 -12.84 18.28
N LEU A 4 -13.19 -13.08 17.31
CA LEU A 4 -12.00 -12.26 16.95
C LEU A 4 -12.32 -10.84 16.46
N HIS A 5 -13.54 -10.34 16.69
CA HIS A 5 -14.15 -9.15 16.08
C HIS A 5 -13.42 -7.82 16.29
N CYS A 6 -12.34 -7.75 17.08
CA CYS A 6 -11.51 -6.53 17.20
C CYS A 6 -10.06 -6.74 16.76
N ALA A 7 -9.58 -7.99 16.66
CA ALA A 7 -8.17 -8.30 16.41
C ALA A 7 -7.81 -8.20 14.91
N SER A 8 -8.71 -8.61 14.02
CA SER A 8 -8.52 -8.55 12.56
C SER A 8 -8.42 -7.10 12.03
N PHE A 9 -8.99 -6.13 12.77
CA PHE A 9 -9.08 -4.72 12.39
C PHE A 9 -7.76 -3.95 12.51
N ALA A 10 -6.95 -4.28 13.53
CA ALA A 10 -5.72 -3.55 13.81
C ALA A 10 -4.61 -3.88 12.81
N LEU A 11 -4.53 -5.12 12.30
CA LEU A 11 -3.35 -5.66 11.62
C LEU A 11 -3.29 -5.37 10.11
N LEU A 12 -4.43 -5.35 9.40
CA LEU A 12 -4.43 -4.92 8.00
C LEU A 12 -4.06 -3.43 7.88
N ALA A 13 -4.51 -2.63 8.85
CA ALA A 13 -4.11 -1.24 9.01
C ALA A 13 -2.66 -1.12 9.52
N THR A 14 -2.18 -1.85 10.54
CA THR A 14 -0.78 -1.71 11.01
C THR A 14 0.25 -2.29 10.04
N ALA A 15 -0.03 -3.38 9.31
CA ALA A 15 0.92 -3.90 8.32
C ALA A 15 1.18 -2.91 7.16
N LEU A 16 0.27 -1.95 6.92
CA LEU A 16 0.42 -0.87 5.93
C LEU A 16 0.64 0.52 6.56
N ALA A 17 0.15 0.78 7.77
CA ALA A 17 0.29 2.03 8.52
C ALA A 17 1.57 2.10 9.37
N LEU A 18 2.26 0.98 9.62
CA LEU A 18 3.63 1.00 10.13
C LEU A 18 4.63 1.57 9.10
N ALA A 19 4.18 1.88 7.87
CA ALA A 19 4.92 2.73 6.94
C ALA A 19 4.66 4.24 7.13
N GLY A 20 3.78 4.66 8.07
CA GLY A 20 3.40 6.08 8.19
C GLY A 20 3.06 6.61 9.58
N HIS A 21 2.40 5.85 10.46
CA HIS A 21 1.91 6.35 11.75
C HIS A 21 1.98 5.26 12.83
N ASP A 22 3.13 5.17 13.51
CA ASP A 22 3.24 5.03 14.98
C ASP A 22 4.71 4.84 15.41
N ALA A 23 5.47 5.93 15.32
CA ALA A 23 6.78 6.06 15.96
C ALA A 23 6.92 7.46 16.58
N SER A 24 5.93 7.90 17.37
CA SER A 24 6.02 9.19 18.09
C SER A 24 6.75 9.10 19.44
N GLY A 25 7.37 7.97 19.77
CA GLY A 25 7.98 7.78 21.10
C GLY A 25 9.51 7.78 21.17
N SER A 26 10.20 7.15 20.22
CA SER A 26 11.60 6.78 20.46
C SER A 26 12.37 6.23 19.25
N VAL A 27 12.09 6.70 18.04
CA VAL A 27 12.88 6.35 16.84
C VAL A 27 13.62 7.60 16.35
N PRO A 28 14.95 7.57 16.18
CA PRO A 28 15.69 8.67 15.55
C PRO A 28 15.10 8.96 14.16
N ARG A 29 14.92 10.23 13.82
CA ARG A 29 14.66 10.65 12.43
C ARG A 29 15.77 10.09 11.54
N SER A 30 15.49 9.04 10.79
CA SER A 30 16.32 8.66 9.65
C SER A 30 15.98 9.64 8.53
N GLU A 31 16.97 10.43 8.13
CA GLU A 31 16.89 11.42 7.03
C GLU A 31 16.94 10.77 5.64
N ASP A 32 16.94 9.44 5.55
CA ASP A 32 17.06 8.70 4.30
C ASP A 32 15.68 8.20 3.83
N THR A 33 15.17 8.80 2.76
CA THR A 33 14.02 8.29 2.03
C THR A 33 14.29 6.82 1.61
N PRO A 34 13.37 5.86 1.86
CA PRO A 34 13.68 4.44 1.67
C PRO A 34 13.97 4.07 0.21
N ALA A 35 15.07 3.35 -0.04
CA ALA A 35 15.53 2.83 -1.34
C ALA A 35 14.62 1.78 -2.05
N GLY A 36 13.38 1.58 -1.60
CA GLY A 36 12.48 0.50 -2.05
C GLY A 36 11.65 0.82 -3.31
N LEU A 37 10.42 0.29 -3.38
CA LEU A 37 9.43 0.46 -4.47
C LEU A 37 9.22 1.92 -4.94
N PHE A 38 9.54 2.88 -4.07
CA PHE A 38 9.45 4.32 -4.32
C PHE A 38 10.79 5.00 -4.65
N ALA A 39 11.94 4.32 -4.57
CA ALA A 39 13.22 4.87 -5.02
C ALA A 39 13.26 5.14 -6.53
N VAL A 40 12.43 4.43 -7.30
CA VAL A 40 12.20 4.77 -8.71
C VAL A 40 11.44 6.08 -8.88
N LEU A 41 10.77 6.57 -7.82
CA LEU A 41 10.25 7.92 -7.76
C LEU A 41 11.33 8.93 -7.35
N ASP A 42 12.43 8.53 -6.72
CA ASP A 42 13.59 9.41 -6.53
C ASP A 42 14.34 9.65 -7.86
N TYR A 43 14.25 8.72 -8.82
CA TYR A 43 14.62 8.97 -10.22
C TYR A 43 13.77 10.09 -10.88
N VAL A 44 12.56 10.41 -10.37
CA VAL A 44 11.75 11.58 -10.81
C VAL A 44 12.48 12.91 -10.55
N VAL A 45 13.42 12.90 -9.60
CA VAL A 45 13.94 14.10 -8.94
C VAL A 45 15.22 14.63 -9.59
N ALA A 46 15.84 13.87 -10.50
CA ALA A 46 16.97 14.35 -11.27
C ALA A 46 16.52 15.46 -12.23
N PRO A 47 17.23 16.61 -12.27
CA PRO A 47 16.87 17.75 -13.10
C PRO A 47 16.77 17.34 -14.58
N ALA A 48 15.98 18.11 -15.34
CA ALA A 48 15.49 17.84 -16.70
C ALA A 48 16.56 17.74 -17.81
N GLU A 49 17.81 17.42 -17.50
CA GLU A 49 18.78 16.95 -18.48
C GLU A 49 19.07 15.46 -18.27
N PRO A 50 18.66 14.58 -19.21
CA PRO A 50 18.89 13.13 -19.13
C PRO A 50 20.36 12.72 -19.34
N THR A 51 21.31 13.61 -19.09
CA THR A 51 22.74 13.43 -19.30
C THR A 51 23.52 13.75 -18.04
N SER A 52 23.57 12.82 -17.07
CA SER A 52 24.71 12.70 -16.15
C SER A 52 24.51 11.52 -15.21
N ALA A 53 25.58 10.99 -14.66
CA ALA A 53 25.66 9.79 -13.83
C ALA A 53 24.65 9.68 -12.66
N GLN A 54 23.94 10.73 -12.29
CA GLN A 54 22.93 10.74 -11.21
C GLN A 54 21.67 9.93 -11.58
N SER A 55 21.13 10.08 -12.79
CA SER A 55 19.97 9.28 -13.23
C SER A 55 20.34 7.79 -13.36
N ALA A 56 21.58 7.51 -13.76
CA ALA A 56 22.14 6.16 -13.79
C ALA A 56 22.31 5.55 -12.39
N ALA A 57 22.72 6.36 -11.41
CA ALA A 57 22.85 5.95 -10.02
C ALA A 57 21.48 5.62 -9.40
N ALA A 58 20.48 6.48 -9.59
CA ALA A 58 19.13 6.24 -9.05
C ALA A 58 18.45 5.00 -9.66
N LEU A 59 18.58 4.76 -10.97
CA LEU A 59 18.09 3.52 -11.57
C LEU A 59 18.78 2.29 -10.97
N ARG A 60 20.10 2.34 -10.83
CA ARG A 60 20.88 1.24 -10.27
C ARG A 60 20.54 0.98 -8.79
N GLU A 61 20.31 2.03 -8.00
CA GLU A 61 19.81 1.92 -6.61
C GLU A 61 18.42 1.27 -6.57
N ALA A 62 17.53 1.57 -7.54
CA ALA A 62 16.26 0.89 -7.71
C ALA A 62 16.36 -0.54 -8.30
N GLY A 63 17.58 -1.03 -8.57
CA GLY A 63 17.86 -2.33 -9.18
C GLY A 63 17.52 -2.39 -10.68
N VAL A 64 17.48 -1.25 -11.36
CA VAL A 64 17.24 -1.12 -12.79
C VAL A 64 18.56 -0.84 -13.50
N GLU A 65 19.07 -1.81 -14.24
CA GLU A 65 20.26 -1.61 -15.07
C GLU A 65 19.92 -0.78 -16.32
N GLN A 66 20.88 0.05 -16.75
CA GLN A 66 20.76 0.80 -17.99
C GLN A 66 20.60 -0.14 -19.20
N GLU A 67 19.89 0.33 -20.23
CA GLU A 67 19.65 -0.39 -21.49
C GLU A 67 18.76 -1.65 -21.40
N THR A 68 18.25 -1.99 -20.21
CA THR A 68 17.30 -3.10 -20.00
C THR A 68 15.87 -2.75 -20.43
N ILE A 69 15.01 -3.78 -20.57
CA ILE A 69 13.57 -3.59 -20.79
C ILE A 69 12.95 -2.78 -19.64
N LYS A 70 13.35 -3.02 -18.39
CA LYS A 70 12.89 -2.26 -17.22
C LYS A 70 13.22 -0.78 -17.32
N ALA A 71 14.44 -0.42 -17.71
CA ALA A 71 14.82 0.98 -17.90
C ALA A 71 13.88 1.68 -18.90
N ARG A 72 13.58 1.01 -20.02
CA ARG A 72 12.64 1.55 -21.03
C ARG A 72 11.21 1.68 -20.50
N ILE A 73 10.74 0.74 -19.68
CA ILE A 73 9.42 0.83 -19.04
C ILE A 73 9.35 2.06 -18.13
N VAL A 74 10.39 2.26 -17.31
CA VAL A 74 10.50 3.40 -16.40
C VAL A 74 10.50 4.71 -17.19
N GLU A 75 11.38 4.85 -18.19
CA GLU A 75 11.46 6.03 -19.06
C GLU A 75 10.13 6.34 -19.78
N ALA A 76 9.48 5.31 -20.34
CA ALA A 76 8.20 5.47 -21.02
C ALA A 76 7.10 5.95 -20.07
N TRP A 77 7.08 5.47 -18.83
CA TRP A 77 6.15 5.93 -17.81
C TRP A 77 6.35 7.41 -17.48
N PHE A 78 7.59 7.86 -17.35
CA PHE A 78 7.92 9.27 -17.11
C PHE A 78 7.48 10.17 -18.25
N TYR A 79 7.84 9.80 -19.47
CA TYR A 79 7.45 10.53 -20.67
C TYR A 79 5.92 10.67 -20.73
N ARG A 80 5.22 9.57 -20.46
CA ARG A 80 3.75 9.55 -20.44
C ARG A 80 3.16 10.50 -19.40
N LEU A 81 3.69 10.55 -18.18
CA LEU A 81 3.20 11.46 -17.14
C LEU A 81 3.44 12.94 -17.48
N ARG A 82 4.64 13.27 -17.98
CA ARG A 82 4.98 14.66 -18.35
C ARG A 82 4.13 15.18 -19.51
N ALA A 83 3.84 14.31 -20.47
CA ALA A 83 3.05 14.65 -21.65
C ALA A 83 1.53 14.56 -21.42
N ASP A 84 1.08 14.13 -20.24
CA ASP A 84 -0.34 13.91 -19.98
C ASP A 84 -1.11 15.25 -19.87
N PRO A 85 -2.13 15.49 -20.72
CA PRO A 85 -2.92 16.72 -20.64
C PRO A 85 -3.63 16.91 -19.29
N ALA A 86 -4.02 15.82 -18.60
CA ALA A 86 -4.64 15.89 -17.29
C ALA A 86 -3.69 16.52 -16.26
N VAL A 87 -2.39 16.21 -16.34
CA VAL A 87 -1.38 16.81 -15.46
C VAL A 87 -1.23 18.30 -15.77
N ALA A 88 -1.16 18.67 -17.04
CA ALA A 88 -1.06 20.08 -17.44
C ALA A 88 -2.26 20.92 -16.97
N VAL A 89 -3.47 20.34 -16.99
CA VAL A 89 -4.71 21.04 -16.61
C VAL A 89 -4.92 21.06 -15.09
N ALA A 90 -4.69 19.94 -14.40
CA ALA A 90 -5.09 19.79 -13.00
C ALA A 90 -3.99 20.16 -11.99
N MET A 91 -2.72 20.21 -12.41
CA MET A 91 -1.60 20.52 -11.52
C MET A 91 -1.11 21.95 -11.70
N PRO A 92 -1.02 22.76 -10.62
CA PRO A 92 -0.33 24.04 -10.67
C PRO A 92 1.12 23.87 -11.11
N GLY A 93 1.53 24.53 -12.20
CA GLY A 93 2.87 24.34 -12.79
C GLY A 93 3.01 23.08 -13.66
N GLY A 94 1.91 22.40 -13.99
CA GLY A 94 1.88 21.23 -14.87
C GLY A 94 2.81 20.11 -14.41
N ALA A 95 3.62 19.59 -15.34
CA ALA A 95 4.57 18.52 -15.04
C ALA A 95 5.58 18.89 -13.94
N ALA A 96 6.10 20.13 -13.94
CA ALA A 96 7.03 20.59 -12.91
C ALA A 96 6.38 20.63 -11.51
N GLY A 97 5.10 20.99 -11.45
CA GLY A 97 4.33 20.94 -10.20
C GLY A 97 4.10 19.52 -9.69
N LEU A 98 3.83 18.57 -10.60
CA LEU A 98 3.75 17.15 -10.26
C LEU A 98 5.08 16.61 -9.75
N GLU A 99 6.20 16.93 -10.42
CA GLU A 99 7.54 16.53 -9.98
C GLU A 99 7.87 17.10 -8.59
N ALA A 100 7.57 18.38 -8.35
CA ALA A 100 7.76 18.98 -7.03
C ALA A 100 6.95 18.27 -5.94
N ARG A 101 5.73 17.84 -6.26
CA ARG A 101 4.88 17.08 -5.34
C ARG A 101 5.37 15.66 -5.09
N LEU A 102 5.97 15.02 -6.08
CA LEU A 102 6.57 13.70 -5.94
C LEU A 102 7.88 13.75 -5.13
N ARG A 103 8.59 14.89 -5.08
CA ARG A 103 9.76 15.10 -4.22
C ARG A 103 9.42 15.24 -2.75
N ASP A 104 8.26 15.81 -2.43
CA ASP A 104 7.81 15.96 -1.04
C ASP A 104 7.21 14.64 -0.54
N ASP A 105 7.87 13.98 0.42
CA ASP A 105 7.48 12.66 0.93
C ASP A 105 6.01 12.60 1.37
N ALA A 106 5.57 13.59 2.15
CA ALA A 106 4.22 13.64 2.68
C ALA A 106 3.17 13.89 1.57
N ALA A 107 3.47 14.74 0.60
CA ALA A 107 2.58 15.02 -0.52
C ALA A 107 2.56 13.87 -1.55
N ARG A 108 3.68 13.18 -1.73
CA ARG A 108 3.80 11.94 -2.51
C ARG A 108 2.95 10.85 -1.89
N GLU A 109 3.09 10.59 -0.59
CA GLU A 109 2.27 9.60 0.12
C GLU A 109 0.78 9.90 -0.04
N ARG A 110 0.35 11.15 0.23
CA ARG A 110 -1.06 11.55 0.06
C ARG A 110 -1.54 11.38 -1.39
N LEU A 111 -0.70 11.71 -2.36
CA LEU A 111 -1.03 11.57 -3.79
C LEU A 111 -1.22 10.10 -4.17
N ILE A 112 -0.30 9.23 -3.75
CA ILE A 112 -0.34 7.79 -4.04
C ILE A 112 -1.49 7.12 -3.30
N ARG A 113 -1.60 7.31 -1.98
CA ARG A 113 -2.68 6.72 -1.15
C ARG A 113 -4.06 7.15 -1.66
N GLY A 114 -4.24 8.45 -1.89
CA GLY A 114 -5.49 8.99 -2.44
C GLY A 114 -5.78 8.50 -3.86
N GLY A 115 -4.75 8.31 -4.68
CA GLY A 115 -4.88 7.77 -6.04
C GLY A 115 -5.29 6.29 -6.05
N ILE A 116 -4.73 5.46 -5.15
CA ILE A 116 -5.10 4.05 -4.98
C ILE A 116 -6.58 3.95 -4.60
N ALA A 117 -7.04 4.72 -3.60
CA ALA A 117 -8.45 4.73 -3.21
C ALA A 117 -9.39 5.04 -4.39
N ARG A 118 -8.94 5.92 -5.31
CA ARG A 118 -9.72 6.39 -6.45
C ARG A 118 -9.72 5.43 -7.64
N LEU A 119 -8.85 4.43 -7.69
CA LEU A 119 -8.80 3.42 -8.76
C LEU A 119 -10.15 2.70 -8.94
N THR A 120 -10.30 1.99 -10.06
CA THR A 120 -11.42 1.05 -10.21
C THR A 120 -11.22 -0.14 -9.25
N PRO A 121 -12.28 -0.86 -8.84
CA PRO A 121 -12.14 -2.05 -8.01
C PRO A 121 -11.15 -3.07 -8.60
N GLN A 122 -11.21 -3.30 -9.91
CA GLN A 122 -10.30 -4.20 -10.61
C GLN A 122 -8.84 -3.74 -10.51
N ASP A 123 -8.58 -2.45 -10.72
CA ASP A 123 -7.22 -1.90 -10.65
C ASP A 123 -6.67 -1.90 -9.22
N ARG A 124 -7.50 -1.64 -8.20
CA ARG A 124 -7.10 -1.77 -6.79
C ARG A 124 -6.70 -3.20 -6.46
N LEU A 125 -7.49 -4.18 -6.89
CA LEU A 125 -7.18 -5.59 -6.68
C LEU A 125 -5.91 -6.03 -7.41
N ALA A 126 -5.68 -5.54 -8.63
CA ALA A 126 -4.44 -5.78 -9.37
C ALA A 126 -3.22 -5.19 -8.65
N TYR A 127 -3.31 -3.94 -8.18
CA TYR A 127 -2.27 -3.29 -7.38
C TYR A 127 -1.96 -4.09 -6.11
N PHE A 128 -2.99 -4.49 -5.37
CA PHE A 128 -2.83 -5.28 -4.16
C PHE A 128 -2.25 -6.66 -4.42
N THR A 129 -2.66 -7.33 -5.50
CA THR A 129 -2.13 -8.65 -5.87
C THR A 129 -0.64 -8.57 -6.19
N LEU A 130 -0.24 -7.53 -6.92
CA LEU A 130 1.18 -7.29 -7.22
C LEU A 130 1.96 -7.02 -5.94
N LEU A 131 1.46 -6.13 -5.07
CA LEU A 131 2.09 -5.83 -3.78
C LEU A 131 2.21 -7.08 -2.90
N ALA A 132 1.13 -7.86 -2.76
CA ALA A 132 1.10 -9.09 -1.97
C ALA A 132 2.07 -10.15 -2.50
N LYS A 133 2.24 -10.26 -3.83
CA LYS A 133 3.23 -11.17 -4.45
C LYS A 133 4.66 -10.85 -4.01
N TYR A 134 5.03 -9.58 -3.98
CA TYR A 134 6.39 -9.15 -3.63
C TYR A 134 6.62 -9.09 -2.11
N MET A 135 5.64 -8.60 -1.35
CA MET A 135 5.67 -8.69 0.12
C MET A 135 5.75 -10.14 0.60
N GLY A 136 4.95 -11.05 0.02
CA GLY A 136 5.00 -12.47 0.36
C GLY A 136 6.33 -13.12 -0.02
N ARG A 137 7.01 -12.64 -1.06
CA ARG A 137 8.36 -13.09 -1.41
C ARG A 137 9.40 -12.60 -0.38
N ALA A 138 9.33 -11.33 -0.01
CA ALA A 138 10.20 -10.73 1.00
C ALA A 138 10.02 -11.36 2.38
N ALA A 139 8.78 -11.73 2.73
CA ALA A 139 8.45 -12.32 4.02
C ALA A 139 8.66 -13.84 4.10
N ARG A 140 9.20 -14.49 3.06
CA ARG A 140 9.46 -15.95 3.10
C ARG A 140 10.44 -16.30 4.22
N GLY A 141 10.19 -17.45 4.86
CA GLY A 141 11.06 -17.99 5.91
C GLY A 141 11.04 -17.16 7.20
N ASP A 142 9.86 -16.73 7.64
CA ASP A 142 9.65 -15.94 8.87
C ASP A 142 10.48 -14.64 8.93
N CYS A 143 10.73 -14.03 7.76
CA CYS A 143 11.55 -12.83 7.61
C CYS A 143 12.98 -12.96 8.16
N GLN A 144 13.60 -14.12 7.98
CA GLN A 144 15.01 -14.32 8.31
C GLN A 144 15.89 -13.19 7.76
N GLY A 145 16.64 -12.53 8.65
CA GLY A 145 17.53 -11.42 8.31
C GLY A 145 16.88 -10.03 8.36
N MET A 146 15.57 -9.92 8.60
CA MET A 146 14.90 -8.63 8.80
C MET A 146 14.86 -8.27 10.29
N ALA A 147 15.35 -7.08 10.63
CA ALA A 147 15.28 -6.51 11.97
C ALA A 147 13.98 -5.73 12.19
N SER A 148 13.32 -5.29 11.12
CA SER A 148 12.10 -4.48 11.19
C SER A 148 11.12 -4.73 10.04
N VAL A 149 9.88 -4.24 10.18
CA VAL A 149 8.88 -4.21 9.08
C VAL A 149 9.34 -3.30 7.94
N GLN A 150 10.11 -2.24 8.25
CA GLN A 150 10.67 -1.33 7.26
C GLN A 150 11.62 -2.07 6.32
N ASP A 151 12.40 -3.02 6.83
CA ASP A 151 13.34 -3.82 6.04
C ASP A 151 12.62 -4.67 4.98
N ILE A 152 11.41 -5.17 5.31
CA ILE A 152 10.56 -5.90 4.35
C ILE A 152 10.18 -4.98 3.19
N GLY A 153 9.76 -3.75 3.49
CA GLY A 153 9.44 -2.75 2.47
C GLY A 153 10.65 -2.35 1.61
N GLN A 154 11.82 -2.22 2.25
CA GLN A 154 13.08 -1.90 1.57
C GLN A 154 13.58 -3.03 0.68
N SER A 155 13.29 -4.29 1.02
CA SER A 155 13.69 -5.44 0.21
C SER A 155 12.90 -5.57 -1.11
N ILE A 156 11.79 -4.84 -1.25
CA ILE A 156 10.98 -4.84 -2.47
C ILE A 156 11.49 -3.73 -3.39
N SER A 157 12.27 -4.12 -4.40
CA SER A 157 12.77 -3.22 -5.45
C SER A 157 12.18 -3.56 -6.82
N ILE A 158 12.20 -2.59 -7.75
CA ILE A 158 11.83 -2.82 -9.15
C ILE A 158 12.74 -3.89 -9.80
N GLY A 159 14.02 -3.92 -9.42
CA GLY A 159 14.96 -4.94 -9.87
C GLY A 159 14.52 -6.37 -9.54
N SER A 160 13.83 -6.57 -8.42
CA SER A 160 13.32 -7.90 -8.02
C SER A 160 12.11 -8.39 -8.82
N MET A 161 11.48 -7.51 -9.60
CA MET A 161 10.27 -7.81 -10.36
C MET A 161 10.57 -8.53 -11.67
N SER A 162 9.59 -9.21 -12.26
CA SER A 162 9.67 -9.57 -13.68
C SER A 162 9.45 -8.32 -14.55
N ASP A 163 9.83 -8.35 -15.83
CA ASP A 163 9.55 -7.23 -16.75
C ASP A 163 8.05 -6.99 -16.92
N ALA A 164 7.25 -8.07 -16.95
CA ALA A 164 5.79 -8.00 -17.04
C ALA A 164 5.17 -7.34 -15.79
N ASP A 165 5.65 -7.74 -14.61
CA ASP A 165 5.22 -7.16 -13.34
C ASP A 165 5.65 -5.69 -13.22
N THR A 166 6.84 -5.33 -13.72
CA THR A 166 7.28 -3.94 -13.79
C THR A 166 6.36 -3.12 -14.70
N ALA A 167 6.03 -3.62 -15.89
CA ALA A 167 5.09 -2.96 -16.80
C ALA A 167 3.70 -2.77 -16.17
N GLU A 168 3.19 -3.79 -15.48
CA GLU A 168 1.92 -3.72 -14.77
C GLU A 168 1.96 -2.71 -13.62
N TYR A 169 3.01 -2.74 -12.79
CA TYR A 169 3.22 -1.78 -11.70
C TYR A 169 3.17 -0.33 -12.20
N PHE A 170 3.96 -0.01 -13.22
CA PHE A 170 4.00 1.35 -13.76
C PHE A 170 2.70 1.76 -14.46
N SER A 171 2.01 0.81 -15.11
CA SER A 171 0.67 1.07 -15.66
C SER A 171 -0.37 1.40 -14.58
N LEU A 172 -0.34 0.69 -13.45
CA LEU A 172 -1.19 0.98 -12.29
C LEU A 172 -0.79 2.30 -11.63
N LEU A 173 0.50 2.55 -11.44
CA LEU A 173 1.02 3.76 -10.82
C LEU A 173 0.67 5.01 -11.64
N TYR A 174 0.73 4.93 -12.96
CA TYR A 174 0.23 6.00 -13.84
C TYR A 174 -1.26 6.30 -13.55
N ARG A 175 -2.11 5.25 -13.47
CA ARG A 175 -3.54 5.44 -13.16
C ARG A 175 -3.77 6.02 -11.77
N VAL A 176 -2.98 5.61 -10.77
CA VAL A 176 -2.98 6.18 -9.42
C VAL A 176 -2.73 7.68 -9.49
N VAL A 177 -1.64 8.10 -10.15
CA VAL A 177 -1.28 9.52 -10.28
C VAL A 177 -2.37 10.29 -11.01
N ILE A 178 -2.81 9.84 -12.18
CA ILE A 178 -3.81 10.55 -13.00
C ILE A 178 -5.15 10.68 -12.26
N ARG A 179 -5.61 9.63 -11.58
CA ARG A 179 -6.88 9.70 -10.83
C ARG A 179 -6.76 10.58 -9.59
N SER A 180 -5.58 10.67 -8.99
CA SER A 180 -5.30 11.56 -7.87
C SER A 180 -5.30 13.03 -8.30
N VAL A 181 -4.58 13.38 -9.37
CA VAL A 181 -4.53 14.77 -9.86
C VAL A 181 -5.88 15.25 -10.37
N LEU A 182 -6.67 14.38 -11.00
CA LEU A 182 -8.03 14.69 -11.45
C LEU A 182 -9.06 14.69 -10.31
N ALA A 183 -8.65 14.41 -9.07
CA ALA A 183 -9.53 14.27 -7.92
C ALA A 183 -10.74 13.36 -8.20
N ALA A 184 -10.51 12.24 -8.91
CA ALA A 184 -11.57 11.31 -9.28
C ALA A 184 -12.36 10.85 -8.04
N PRO A 185 -13.67 10.55 -8.17
CA PRO A 185 -14.47 10.14 -7.03
C PRO A 185 -14.00 8.80 -6.47
N VAL A 186 -13.97 8.70 -5.14
CA VAL A 186 -13.80 7.42 -4.42
C VAL A 186 -15.14 6.70 -4.40
N ARG A 187 -15.17 5.44 -4.84
CA ARG A 187 -16.35 4.58 -4.77
C ARG A 187 -16.26 3.73 -3.52
N LEU A 188 -16.97 4.14 -2.47
CA LEU A 188 -17.02 3.42 -1.20
C LEU A 188 -18.06 2.29 -1.26
N PRO A 189 -17.76 1.10 -0.72
CA PRO A 189 -18.76 0.09 -0.38
C PRO A 189 -19.84 0.65 0.54
N THR A 190 -21.01 0.03 0.53
CA THR A 190 -22.04 0.36 1.53
C THR A 190 -21.58 -0.10 2.92
N PRO A 191 -22.09 0.50 4.01
CA PRO A 191 -21.77 0.04 5.37
C PRO A 191 -22.03 -1.46 5.57
N VAL A 192 -23.11 -1.98 4.98
CA VAL A 192 -23.45 -3.41 5.03
C VAL A 192 -22.40 -4.26 4.31
N ALA A 193 -21.90 -3.80 3.16
CA ALA A 193 -20.83 -4.49 2.43
C ALA A 193 -19.50 -4.50 3.20
N TYR A 194 -19.16 -3.41 3.90
CA TYR A 194 -18.00 -3.38 4.79
C TYR A 194 -18.12 -4.40 5.92
N GLU A 195 -19.25 -4.41 6.64
CA GLU A 195 -19.50 -5.37 7.72
C GLU A 195 -19.48 -6.82 7.21
N GLN A 196 -20.00 -7.07 6.00
CA GLN A 196 -19.94 -8.39 5.35
C GLN A 196 -18.50 -8.79 5.05
N ALA A 197 -17.69 -7.91 4.46
CA ALA A 197 -16.29 -8.17 4.16
C ALA A 197 -15.48 -8.49 5.42
N LEU A 198 -15.73 -7.77 6.52
CA LEU A 198 -15.07 -8.01 7.81
C LEU A 198 -15.45 -9.36 8.42
N ARG A 199 -16.73 -9.76 8.35
CA ARG A 199 -17.16 -11.11 8.77
C ARG A 199 -16.51 -12.20 7.93
N HIS A 200 -16.47 -12.03 6.60
CA HIS A 200 -15.81 -12.98 5.71
C HIS A 200 -14.30 -13.06 5.97
N LEU A 201 -13.65 -11.97 6.37
CA LEU A 201 -12.25 -11.99 6.80
C LEU A 201 -12.08 -12.83 8.08
N ASP A 202 -12.90 -12.60 9.10
CA ASP A 202 -12.88 -13.37 10.34
C ASP A 202 -13.07 -14.87 10.07
N ASP A 203 -14.03 -15.23 9.22
CA ASP A 203 -14.28 -16.61 8.81
C ASP A 203 -13.08 -17.22 8.06
N ALA A 204 -12.49 -16.45 7.13
CA ALA A 204 -11.32 -16.89 6.37
C ALA A 204 -10.07 -17.07 7.25
N VAL A 205 -9.87 -16.19 8.24
CA VAL A 205 -8.80 -16.30 9.24
C VAL A 205 -9.02 -17.53 10.11
N ASN A 206 -10.22 -17.71 10.66
CA ASN A 206 -10.55 -18.88 11.48
C ASN A 206 -10.36 -20.20 10.71
N ALA A 207 -10.76 -20.24 9.45
CA ALA A 207 -10.52 -21.37 8.57
C ALA A 207 -9.02 -21.61 8.34
N THR A 208 -8.24 -20.55 8.13
CA THR A 208 -6.77 -20.62 7.95
C THR A 208 -6.06 -21.12 9.20
N LEU A 209 -6.53 -20.73 10.39
CA LEU A 209 -5.99 -21.17 11.68
C LEU A 209 -6.50 -22.55 12.11
N ALA A 210 -7.50 -23.11 11.41
CA ALA A 210 -8.14 -24.39 11.73
C ALA A 210 -8.63 -24.52 13.19
N GLY A 211 -8.93 -23.39 13.84
CA GLY A 211 -9.32 -23.35 15.25
C GLY A 211 -8.21 -23.69 16.25
N ASP A 212 -6.94 -23.70 15.86
CA ASP A 212 -5.82 -23.93 16.78
C ASP A 212 -5.71 -22.79 17.81
N PRO A 213 -5.95 -23.05 19.12
CA PRO A 213 -5.92 -22.02 20.14
C PRO A 213 -4.56 -21.34 20.29
N GLN A 214 -3.47 -22.04 19.99
CA GLN A 214 -2.12 -21.46 20.06
C GLN A 214 -1.90 -20.47 18.93
N SER A 215 -2.28 -20.83 17.71
CA SER A 215 -2.21 -19.93 16.56
C SER A 215 -3.14 -18.73 16.73
N VAL A 216 -4.34 -18.92 17.28
CA VAL A 216 -5.25 -17.80 17.62
C VAL A 216 -4.59 -16.86 18.62
N ALA A 217 -4.06 -17.39 19.74
CA ALA A 217 -3.39 -16.57 20.75
C ALA A 217 -2.12 -15.88 20.20
N ARG A 218 -1.40 -16.54 19.28
CA ARG A 218 -0.24 -15.96 18.57
C ARG A 218 -0.67 -14.80 17.68
N LEU A 219 -1.73 -14.96 16.90
CA LEU A 219 -2.28 -13.90 16.07
C LEU A 219 -2.76 -12.73 16.94
N GLU A 220 -3.51 -13.00 18.00
CA GLU A 220 -3.98 -11.98 18.96
C GLU A 220 -2.83 -11.17 19.58
N ARG A 221 -1.69 -11.81 19.86
CA ARG A 221 -0.50 -11.12 20.40
C ARG A 221 0.05 -10.10 19.40
N VAL A 222 0.10 -10.46 18.12
CA VAL A 222 0.55 -9.56 17.06
C VAL A 222 -0.49 -8.46 16.82
N THR A 223 -1.78 -8.81 16.73
CA THR A 223 -2.85 -7.85 16.41
C THR A 223 -3.06 -6.81 17.50
N ASN A 224 -2.88 -7.18 18.76
CA ASN A 224 -3.15 -6.30 19.89
C ASN A 224 -1.91 -5.52 20.36
N GLY A 225 -0.80 -5.57 19.59
CA GLY A 225 0.46 -4.93 19.97
C GLY A 225 1.01 -5.46 21.29
N GLY A 226 0.77 -6.75 21.58
CA GLY A 226 1.15 -7.35 22.85
C GLY A 226 2.68 -7.35 23.02
N PRO A 227 3.21 -7.06 24.23
CA PRO A 227 4.65 -7.12 24.48
C PRO A 227 5.18 -8.53 24.17
N GLY A 228 6.29 -8.60 23.40
CA GLY A 228 6.94 -9.85 23.04
C GLY A 228 6.54 -10.45 21.69
N ALA A 229 5.81 -9.74 20.83
CA ALA A 229 5.68 -10.13 19.41
C ALA A 229 7.04 -10.00 18.71
N THR A 230 7.51 -11.09 18.11
CA THR A 230 8.77 -11.12 17.35
C THR A 230 8.54 -10.77 15.87
N MET A 231 9.60 -10.45 15.13
CA MET A 231 9.50 -10.32 13.66
C MET A 231 8.98 -11.59 12.99
N ALA A 232 9.35 -12.77 13.50
CA ALA A 232 8.81 -14.04 13.03
C ALA A 232 7.28 -14.13 13.25
N ASP A 233 6.76 -13.61 14.38
CA ASP A 233 5.32 -13.56 14.63
C ASP A 233 4.61 -12.61 13.68
N ILE A 234 5.18 -11.44 13.43
CA ILE A 234 4.64 -10.45 12.49
C ILE A 234 4.58 -11.03 11.07
N CYS A 235 5.63 -11.71 10.62
CA CYS A 235 5.68 -12.28 9.28
C CYS A 235 4.75 -13.49 9.12
N TRP A 236 4.68 -14.34 10.15
CA TRP A 236 3.69 -15.42 10.20
C TRP A 236 2.26 -14.87 10.14
N ALA A 237 1.93 -13.86 10.96
CA ALA A 237 0.59 -13.25 11.00
C ALA A 237 0.25 -12.56 9.68
N SER A 238 1.19 -11.85 9.08
CA SER A 238 1.03 -11.23 7.75
C SER A 238 0.75 -12.29 6.68
N ALA A 239 1.46 -13.42 6.72
CA ALA A 239 1.23 -14.52 5.78
C ALA A 239 -0.14 -15.19 5.99
N VAL A 240 -0.60 -15.34 7.24
CA VAL A 240 -1.97 -15.80 7.55
C VAL A 240 -2.99 -14.83 6.94
N LEU A 241 -2.91 -13.55 7.26
CA LEU A 241 -3.87 -12.54 6.81
C LEU A 241 -3.90 -12.37 5.29
N MET A 242 -2.74 -12.42 4.63
CA MET A 242 -2.65 -12.41 3.17
C MET A 242 -3.35 -13.61 2.54
N ARG A 243 -3.13 -14.82 3.08
CA ARG A 243 -3.81 -16.03 2.58
C ARG A 243 -5.31 -15.97 2.81
N SER A 244 -5.74 -15.54 4.01
CA SER A 244 -7.16 -15.37 4.33
C SER A 244 -7.83 -14.35 3.42
N THR A 245 -7.19 -13.19 3.22
CA THR A 245 -7.68 -12.15 2.30
C THR A 245 -7.73 -12.67 0.87
N ALA A 246 -6.72 -13.40 0.40
CA ALA A 246 -6.68 -13.94 -0.96
C ALA A 246 -7.81 -14.95 -1.23
N ALA A 247 -8.32 -15.64 -0.21
CA ALA A 247 -9.44 -16.56 -0.31
C ALA A 247 -10.81 -15.86 -0.40
N MET A 248 -10.89 -14.57 -0.10
CA MET A 248 -12.14 -13.81 -0.14
C MET A 248 -12.57 -13.44 -1.57
N SER A 249 -13.85 -13.10 -1.73
CA SER A 249 -14.39 -12.62 -2.99
C SER A 249 -13.71 -11.31 -3.45
N GLY A 250 -13.77 -11.01 -4.75
CA GLY A 250 -13.26 -9.72 -5.27
C GLY A 250 -13.87 -8.50 -4.56
N PRO A 251 -15.21 -8.40 -4.43
CA PRO A 251 -15.86 -7.30 -3.72
C PRO A 251 -15.43 -7.16 -2.25
N ASP A 252 -15.33 -8.27 -1.51
CA ASP A 252 -14.96 -8.19 -0.09
C ASP A 252 -13.49 -7.76 0.09
N ARG A 253 -12.58 -8.29 -0.75
CA ARG A 253 -11.18 -7.85 -0.77
C ARG A 253 -11.06 -6.37 -1.06
N ASP A 254 -11.83 -5.88 -2.05
CA ASP A 254 -11.83 -4.47 -2.42
C ASP A 254 -12.37 -3.56 -1.31
N ALA A 255 -13.38 -4.01 -0.58
CA ALA A 255 -13.89 -3.30 0.60
C ALA A 255 -12.84 -3.24 1.72
N LEU A 256 -12.17 -4.34 2.03
CA LEU A 256 -11.06 -4.35 2.99
C LEU A 256 -9.90 -3.45 2.55
N LEU A 257 -9.60 -3.39 1.25
CA LEU A 257 -8.57 -2.51 0.71
C LEU A 257 -8.88 -1.03 0.97
N LEU A 258 -10.12 -0.62 0.75
CA LEU A 258 -10.53 0.75 1.04
C LEU A 258 -10.48 1.04 2.55
N TYR A 259 -10.91 0.10 3.37
CA TYR A 259 -10.78 0.21 4.84
C TYR A 259 -9.31 0.42 5.26
N MET A 260 -8.36 -0.36 4.71
CA MET A 260 -6.93 -0.20 4.99
C MET A 260 -6.36 1.15 4.56
N LEU A 261 -6.94 1.78 3.54
CA LEU A 261 -6.50 3.09 3.06
C LEU A 261 -7.04 4.24 3.93
N GLY A 262 -7.82 3.93 4.98
CA GLY A 262 -8.52 4.92 5.82
C GLY A 262 -9.78 5.47 5.15
N GLU A 263 -10.27 4.81 4.11
CA GLU A 263 -11.52 5.15 3.44
C GLU A 263 -12.64 4.35 4.12
N ASP A 264 -13.09 4.86 5.26
CA ASP A 264 -14.15 4.25 6.04
C ASP A 264 -15.52 4.48 5.40
N ALA A 265 -16.48 3.61 5.74
CA ALA A 265 -17.87 3.91 5.49
C ALA A 265 -18.21 5.26 6.15
N PRO A 266 -18.93 6.17 5.48
CA PRO A 266 -19.46 7.35 6.16
C PRO A 266 -20.25 6.85 7.36
N ALA A 267 -19.87 7.32 8.56
CA ALA A 267 -20.59 7.00 9.78
C ALA A 267 -22.08 7.18 9.50
N ARG A 268 -22.90 6.14 9.77
CA ARG A 268 -24.36 6.27 9.66
C ARG A 268 -24.70 7.58 10.36
N ALA A 269 -25.17 8.57 9.59
CA ALA A 269 -25.63 9.82 10.16
C ALA A 269 -26.57 9.42 11.28
N SER A 270 -26.18 9.73 12.52
CA SER A 270 -27.03 9.55 13.69
C SER A 270 -28.36 10.18 13.28
N ALA A 271 -29.42 9.37 13.22
CA ALA A 271 -30.74 9.90 12.92
C ALA A 271 -30.97 11.10 13.85
N PRO A 272 -31.45 12.25 13.34
CA PRO A 272 -31.70 13.41 14.20
C PRO A 272 -32.57 12.94 15.36
N GLU A 273 -32.04 13.12 16.56
CA GLU A 273 -32.73 12.87 17.82
C GLU A 273 -34.11 13.53 17.72
N PRO A 274 -35.22 12.79 17.92
CA PRO A 274 -36.54 13.37 17.84
C PRO A 274 -36.62 14.48 18.89
N ALA A 275 -36.71 15.72 18.41
CA ALA A 275 -36.87 16.89 19.24
C ALA A 275 -37.96 16.61 20.28
N HIS A 276 -37.57 16.61 21.56
CA HIS A 276 -38.53 16.64 22.64
C HIS A 276 -39.34 17.92 22.49
N ALA A 277 -40.60 17.75 22.07
CA ALA A 277 -41.58 18.83 22.08
C ALA A 277 -41.93 19.16 23.56
N PRO A 278 -42.16 20.44 23.88
CA PRO A 278 -42.38 20.94 25.23
C PRO A 278 -43.69 20.46 25.88
#